data_AF-A0A2H0D2M1-F1
#
_entry.id   AF-A0A2H0D2M1-F1
#
_cell.length_a   1.000
_cell.length_b   1.000
_cell.length_c   1.000
_cell.angle_alpha   90.00
_cell.angle_beta   90.00
_cell.angle_gamma   90.00
#
_symmetry.space_group_name_H-M   'P 1'
#
loop_
_entity.id
_entity.type
_entity.pdbx_description
1 polymer ?
#
loop_
_entity_poly.entity_id
_entity_poly.type
_entity_poly.pdbx_seq_one_letter_code
_entity_poly.pdbx_strand_id
1 'polypeptide(L)'
;MKDDLKQLEKLMSELKDMPNPPEAGMEEVEKLQKELEDQKNEQLAEEASENIQQKQKPKAKQKQMQLSQNMQKMKQKMQKLQQDMEQENQMEVFADLMKSLNNIISLSKDQEEAKKNSQSNFQSSQMNKQAVKQDEIKRNLEKVLSQINQLSQKTFAITPEMGKALGNAHKQMDNALEGLQNRNQSQTMTAQSEAMSSLNQAASMMKNMMDQMMQGGGQGGSGMMSLMQQLQQMSGQQMSLNNMTQMMQKGMNGQLTPEQQGQMQRLAQQQEMIKKSLDELNREAKESGQSKKIPSNLDETLKQMQEVIADMRSEKLSDEIIQKQERILSRLLDAQRSMNERDFEKERESKSGNTQQRTSPGELNLAKQKGKDNLRDELNNLYREGYTKDYEELIKRYFEALQKAQIKN
;
A
#
# COMPACT_ATOMS: atom_id res chain seq x y z
N MET A 1 15.00 -21.69 -28.49
CA MET A 1 13.98 -21.30 -29.50
C MET A 1 12.69 -22.09 -29.37
N LYS A 2 12.68 -23.43 -29.52
CA LYS A 2 11.44 -24.21 -29.33
C LYS A 2 10.88 -24.08 -27.91
N ASP A 3 11.77 -24.15 -26.91
CA ASP A 3 11.38 -23.96 -25.50
C ASP A 3 10.91 -22.53 -25.23
N ASP A 4 11.51 -21.52 -25.88
CA ASP A 4 11.12 -20.12 -25.74
C ASP A 4 9.72 -19.86 -26.35
N LEU A 5 9.41 -20.50 -27.49
CA LEU A 5 8.08 -20.43 -28.12
C LEU A 5 7.00 -21.05 -27.21
N LYS A 6 7.30 -22.21 -26.60
CA LYS A 6 6.39 -22.85 -25.64
C LYS A 6 6.20 -22.02 -24.37
N GLN A 7 7.26 -21.38 -23.87
CA GLN A 7 7.13 -20.46 -22.75
C GLN A 7 6.25 -19.26 -23.10
N LEU A 8 6.38 -18.74 -24.32
CA LEU A 8 5.56 -17.62 -24.79
C LEU A 8 4.08 -18.00 -24.91
N GLU A 9 3.77 -19.17 -25.47
CA GLU A 9 2.40 -19.72 -25.52
C GLU A 9 1.80 -19.89 -24.11
N LYS A 10 2.62 -20.39 -23.18
CA LYS A 10 2.22 -20.55 -21.79
C LYS A 10 1.91 -19.20 -21.13
N LEU A 11 2.78 -18.20 -21.32
CA LEU A 11 2.57 -16.85 -20.78
C LEU A 11 1.32 -16.17 -21.37
N MET A 12 1.04 -16.35 -22.66
CA MET A 12 -0.20 -15.84 -23.27
C MET A 12 -1.44 -16.53 -22.70
N SER A 13 -1.36 -17.82 -22.41
CA SER A 13 -2.45 -18.58 -21.78
C SER A 13 -2.68 -18.13 -20.33
N GLU A 14 -1.60 -17.94 -19.56
CA GLU A 14 -1.67 -17.41 -18.18
C GLU A 14 -2.25 -15.99 -18.14
N LEU A 15 -1.99 -15.16 -19.16
CA LEU A 15 -2.57 -13.82 -19.28
C LEU A 15 -4.11 -13.86 -19.42
N LYS A 16 -4.64 -14.88 -20.07
CA LYS A 16 -6.08 -15.10 -20.27
C LYS A 16 -6.78 -15.56 -19.00
N ASP A 17 -6.07 -16.32 -18.17
CA ASP A 17 -6.58 -16.86 -16.90
C ASP A 17 -6.40 -15.89 -15.71
N MET A 18 -5.96 -14.65 -15.97
CA MET A 18 -5.76 -13.65 -14.93
C MET A 18 -7.09 -13.26 -14.26
N PRO A 19 -7.12 -12.97 -12.95
CA PRO A 19 -8.33 -12.45 -12.32
C PRO A 19 -8.65 -11.04 -12.83
N ASN A 20 -9.87 -10.86 -13.35
CA ASN A 20 -10.37 -9.56 -13.83
C ASN A 20 -9.51 -8.91 -14.95
N PRO A 21 -9.22 -9.60 -16.07
CA PRO A 21 -8.44 -9.00 -17.14
C PRO A 21 -9.29 -7.93 -17.85
N PRO A 22 -8.68 -6.84 -18.33
CA PRO A 22 -9.39 -5.85 -19.14
C PRO A 22 -9.97 -6.51 -20.40
N GLU A 23 -11.28 -6.37 -20.64
CA GLU A 23 -12.00 -7.05 -21.72
C GLU A 23 -11.43 -6.72 -23.10
N ALA A 24 -11.03 -5.46 -23.33
CA ALA A 24 -10.44 -5.03 -24.59
C ALA A 24 -9.03 -5.62 -24.81
N GLY A 25 -8.24 -5.75 -23.74
CA GLY A 25 -6.93 -6.41 -23.78
C GLY A 25 -7.01 -7.89 -24.14
N MET A 26 -8.06 -8.60 -23.70
CA MET A 26 -8.23 -10.03 -24.00
C MET A 26 -8.51 -10.32 -25.47
N GLU A 27 -9.29 -9.49 -26.15
CA GLU A 27 -9.57 -9.69 -27.58
C GLU A 27 -8.28 -9.61 -28.42
N GLU A 28 -7.39 -8.68 -28.04
CA GLU A 28 -6.12 -8.48 -28.74
C GLU A 28 -5.10 -9.58 -28.40
N VAL A 29 -5.12 -10.11 -27.16
CA VAL A 29 -4.38 -11.33 -26.76
C VAL A 29 -4.82 -12.54 -27.59
N GLU A 30 -6.13 -12.75 -27.78
CA GLU A 30 -6.63 -13.86 -28.59
C GLU A 30 -6.22 -13.76 -30.06
N LYS A 31 -6.22 -12.54 -30.64
CA LYS A 31 -5.71 -12.31 -32.00
C LYS A 31 -4.22 -12.63 -32.11
N LEU A 32 -3.44 -12.19 -31.14
CA LEU A 32 -1.99 -12.48 -31.06
C LEU A 32 -1.70 -13.98 -30.97
N GLN A 33 -2.49 -14.71 -30.17
CA GLN A 33 -2.35 -16.15 -30.01
C GLN A 33 -2.69 -16.90 -31.30
N LYS A 34 -3.81 -16.57 -31.97
CA LYS A 34 -4.17 -17.15 -33.27
C LYS A 34 -3.10 -16.89 -34.32
N GLU A 35 -2.55 -15.68 -34.36
CA GLU A 35 -1.48 -15.34 -35.32
C GLU A 35 -0.18 -16.11 -35.03
N LEU A 36 0.15 -16.39 -33.77
CA LEU A 36 1.28 -17.25 -33.41
C LEU A 36 1.06 -18.68 -33.93
N GLU A 37 -0.13 -19.24 -33.73
CA GLU A 37 -0.50 -20.58 -34.19
C GLU A 37 -0.45 -20.67 -35.72
N ASP A 38 -1.01 -19.66 -36.43
CA ASP A 38 -1.04 -19.59 -37.89
C ASP A 38 0.36 -19.48 -38.51
N GLN A 39 1.30 -18.84 -37.82
CA GLN A 39 2.68 -18.71 -38.28
C GLN A 39 3.47 -20.02 -38.24
N LYS A 40 2.96 -21.05 -37.53
CA LYS A 40 3.59 -22.38 -37.39
C LYS A 40 5.07 -22.28 -37.03
N ASN A 41 5.39 -21.37 -36.11
CA ASN A 41 6.77 -21.03 -35.73
C ASN A 41 7.53 -22.25 -35.17
N GLU A 42 6.86 -23.18 -34.49
CA GLU A 42 7.46 -24.44 -34.05
C GLU A 42 7.92 -25.30 -35.24
N GLN A 43 7.08 -25.47 -36.27
CA GLN A 43 7.42 -26.23 -37.47
C GLN A 43 8.56 -25.56 -38.25
N LEU A 44 8.53 -24.23 -38.37
CA LEU A 44 9.63 -23.47 -38.99
C LEU A 44 10.96 -23.66 -38.25
N ALA A 45 10.92 -23.73 -36.91
CA ALA A 45 12.10 -23.98 -36.10
C ALA A 45 12.63 -25.41 -36.25
N GLU A 46 11.75 -26.41 -36.33
CA GLU A 46 12.11 -27.81 -36.61
C GLU A 46 12.73 -27.96 -38.00
N GLU A 47 12.08 -27.45 -39.03
CA GLU A 47 12.58 -27.49 -40.41
C GLU A 47 13.92 -26.74 -40.53
N ALA A 48 14.10 -25.62 -39.83
CA ALA A 48 15.38 -24.92 -39.79
C ALA A 48 16.47 -25.80 -39.18
N SER A 49 16.17 -26.50 -38.09
CA SER A 49 17.09 -27.43 -37.40
C SER A 49 17.48 -28.61 -38.30
N GLU A 50 16.51 -29.24 -38.95
CA GLU A 50 16.74 -30.35 -39.89
C GLU A 50 17.60 -29.92 -41.08
N ASN A 51 17.31 -28.74 -41.66
CA ASN A 51 18.09 -28.20 -42.77
C ASN A 51 19.55 -27.90 -42.35
N ILE A 52 19.79 -27.49 -41.09
CA ILE A 52 21.13 -27.32 -40.53
C ILE A 52 21.84 -28.67 -40.43
N GLN A 53 21.17 -29.71 -39.89
CA GLN A 53 21.73 -31.06 -39.77
C GLN A 53 22.08 -31.67 -41.14
N GLN A 54 21.23 -31.44 -42.14
CA GLN A 54 21.45 -31.86 -43.53
C GLN A 54 22.46 -30.99 -44.30
N LYS A 55 23.11 -30.02 -43.64
CA LYS A 55 24.05 -29.03 -44.23
C LYS A 55 23.44 -28.18 -45.35
N GLN A 56 22.13 -28.06 -45.43
CA GLN A 56 21.39 -27.24 -46.39
C GLN A 56 21.31 -25.77 -45.91
N LYS A 57 22.48 -25.11 -45.82
CA LYS A 57 22.62 -23.75 -45.28
C LYS A 57 21.67 -22.70 -45.90
N PRO A 58 21.42 -22.65 -47.22
CA PRO A 58 20.53 -21.65 -47.81
C PRO A 58 19.07 -21.77 -47.32
N LYS A 59 18.55 -23.00 -47.24
CA LYS A 59 17.17 -23.26 -46.78
C LYS A 59 17.02 -22.97 -45.29
N ALA A 60 18.00 -23.41 -44.48
CA ALA A 60 18.04 -23.10 -43.05
C ALA A 60 18.01 -21.59 -42.80
N LYS A 61 18.82 -20.81 -43.54
CA LYS A 61 18.88 -19.35 -43.41
C LYS A 61 17.54 -18.69 -43.77
N GLN A 62 16.87 -19.16 -44.81
CA GLN A 62 15.55 -18.63 -45.20
C GLN A 62 14.51 -18.85 -44.09
N LYS A 63 14.46 -20.06 -43.50
CA LYS A 63 13.54 -20.40 -42.40
C LYS A 63 13.85 -19.61 -41.13
N GLN A 64 15.12 -19.46 -40.77
CA GLN A 64 15.55 -18.61 -39.66
C GLN A 64 15.20 -17.13 -39.86
N MET A 65 15.33 -16.61 -41.08
CA MET A 65 14.97 -15.23 -41.40
C MET A 65 13.45 -15.01 -41.28
N GLN A 66 12.64 -15.96 -41.76
CA GLN A 66 11.19 -15.92 -41.60
C GLN A 66 10.79 -15.95 -40.11
N LEU A 67 11.39 -16.85 -39.32
CA LEU A 67 11.16 -16.93 -37.88
C LEU A 67 11.53 -15.62 -37.18
N SER A 68 12.67 -15.02 -37.52
CA SER A 68 13.10 -13.74 -36.96
C SER A 68 12.12 -12.60 -37.27
N GLN A 69 11.60 -12.54 -38.50
CA GLN A 69 10.58 -11.55 -38.89
C GLN A 69 9.27 -11.73 -38.11
N ASN A 70 8.83 -12.98 -37.93
CA ASN A 70 7.65 -13.33 -37.14
C ASN A 70 7.82 -12.86 -35.68
N MET A 71 8.96 -13.16 -35.06
CA MET A 71 9.28 -12.74 -33.69
C MET A 71 9.37 -11.22 -33.55
N GLN A 72 9.92 -10.51 -34.54
CA GLN A 72 9.98 -9.05 -34.53
C GLN A 72 8.59 -8.41 -34.56
N LYS A 73 7.69 -8.91 -35.44
CA LYS A 73 6.30 -8.44 -35.50
C LYS A 73 5.56 -8.71 -34.19
N MET A 74 5.76 -9.90 -33.63
CA MET A 74 5.17 -10.26 -32.34
C MET A 74 5.65 -9.35 -31.21
N LYS A 75 6.95 -9.06 -31.13
CA LYS A 75 7.49 -8.12 -30.14
C LYS A 75 6.80 -6.75 -30.26
N GLN A 76 6.63 -6.22 -31.47
CA GLN A 76 5.97 -4.92 -31.68
C GLN A 76 4.51 -4.95 -31.23
N LYS A 77 3.78 -6.02 -31.54
CA LYS A 77 2.38 -6.19 -31.13
C LYS A 77 2.25 -6.35 -29.61
N MET A 78 3.13 -7.13 -28.97
CA MET A 78 3.17 -7.28 -27.52
C MET A 78 3.51 -5.96 -26.81
N GLN A 79 4.43 -5.17 -27.36
CA GLN A 79 4.74 -3.84 -26.83
C GLN A 79 3.53 -2.90 -26.92
N LYS A 80 2.79 -2.96 -28.04
CA LYS A 80 1.56 -2.18 -28.21
C LYS A 80 0.47 -2.64 -27.24
N LEU A 81 0.23 -3.95 -27.15
CA LEU A 81 -0.71 -4.54 -26.21
C LEU A 81 -0.41 -4.12 -24.77
N GLN A 82 0.86 -4.17 -24.37
CA GLN A 82 1.29 -3.70 -23.06
C GLN A 82 0.93 -2.23 -22.84
N GLN A 83 1.22 -1.35 -23.82
CA GLN A 83 0.87 0.07 -23.73
C GLN A 83 -0.64 0.29 -23.64
N ASP A 84 -1.43 -0.42 -24.45
CA ASP A 84 -2.89 -0.30 -24.47
C ASP A 84 -3.49 -0.74 -23.12
N MET A 85 -3.01 -1.86 -22.56
CA MET A 85 -3.40 -2.34 -21.23
C MET A 85 -2.97 -1.39 -20.10
N GLU A 86 -1.77 -0.84 -20.16
CA GLU A 86 -1.29 0.16 -19.19
C GLU A 86 -2.17 1.42 -19.21
N GLN A 87 -2.55 1.89 -20.41
CA GLN A 87 -3.43 3.04 -20.60
C GLN A 87 -4.85 2.76 -20.08
N GLU A 88 -5.41 1.59 -20.36
CA GLU A 88 -6.75 1.20 -19.88
C GLU A 88 -6.79 1.13 -18.35
N ASN A 89 -5.80 0.48 -17.74
CA ASN A 89 -5.67 0.42 -16.29
C ASN A 89 -5.51 1.83 -15.69
N GLN A 90 -4.74 2.71 -16.33
CA GLN A 90 -4.61 4.11 -15.90
C GLN A 90 -5.96 4.85 -15.94
N MET A 91 -6.79 4.60 -16.96
CA MET A 91 -8.13 5.19 -17.06
C MET A 91 -9.11 4.63 -16.02
N GLU A 92 -9.10 3.32 -15.74
CA GLU A 92 -9.90 2.72 -14.67
C GLU A 92 -9.55 3.33 -13.31
N VAL A 93 -8.26 3.37 -12.98
CA VAL A 93 -7.75 3.99 -11.75
C VAL A 93 -8.16 5.46 -11.68
N PHE A 94 -8.06 6.21 -12.78
CA PHE A 94 -8.47 7.61 -12.83
C PHE A 94 -9.97 7.79 -12.54
N ALA A 95 -10.81 6.92 -13.08
CA ALA A 95 -12.26 6.94 -12.83
C ALA A 95 -12.59 6.64 -11.35
N ASP A 96 -11.88 5.69 -10.74
CA ASP A 96 -12.04 5.36 -9.32
C ASP A 96 -11.54 6.49 -8.40
N LEU A 97 -10.45 7.18 -8.77
CA LEU A 97 -9.97 8.39 -8.09
C LEU A 97 -10.99 9.53 -8.21
N MET A 98 -11.56 9.77 -9.39
CA MET A 98 -12.65 10.73 -9.60
C MET A 98 -13.84 10.45 -8.67
N LYS A 99 -14.26 9.19 -8.57
CA LYS A 99 -15.36 8.76 -7.70
C LYS A 99 -15.03 9.01 -6.22
N SER A 100 -13.83 8.64 -5.80
CA SER A 100 -13.35 8.86 -4.42
C SER A 100 -13.27 10.34 -4.08
N LEU A 101 -12.76 11.18 -4.99
CA LEU A 101 -12.68 12.62 -4.84
C LEU A 101 -14.07 13.23 -4.63
N ASN A 102 -15.04 12.84 -5.46
CA ASN A 102 -16.43 13.30 -5.32
C ASN A 102 -17.03 12.92 -3.97
N ASN A 103 -16.77 11.70 -3.47
CA ASN A 103 -17.22 11.28 -2.15
C ASN A 103 -16.58 12.13 -1.03
N ILE A 104 -15.27 12.40 -1.10
CA ILE A 104 -14.58 13.25 -0.11
C ILE A 104 -15.16 14.68 -0.12
N ILE A 105 -15.40 15.25 -1.31
CA ILE A 105 -16.01 16.59 -1.44
C ILE A 105 -17.43 16.60 -0.86
N SER A 106 -18.23 15.56 -1.12
CA SER A 106 -19.57 15.44 -0.53
C SER A 106 -19.51 15.37 0.98
N LEU A 107 -18.62 14.55 1.54
CA LEU A 107 -18.41 14.46 2.99
C LEU A 107 -17.97 15.79 3.59
N SER A 108 -17.13 16.56 2.90
CA SER A 108 -16.70 17.88 3.36
C SER A 108 -17.87 18.86 3.45
N LYS A 109 -18.77 18.83 2.46
CA LYS A 109 -20.02 19.63 2.46
C LYS A 109 -20.96 19.20 3.57
N ASP A 110 -21.16 17.89 3.76
CA ASP A 110 -21.99 17.36 4.86
C ASP A 110 -21.42 17.77 6.21
N GLN A 111 -20.09 17.76 6.36
CA GLN A 111 -19.40 18.18 7.58
C GLN A 111 -19.51 19.69 7.83
N GLU A 112 -19.50 20.50 6.77
CA GLU A 112 -19.78 21.94 6.83
C GLU A 112 -21.21 22.21 7.29
N GLU A 113 -22.19 21.48 6.77
CA GLU A 113 -23.59 21.58 7.19
C GLU A 113 -23.77 21.15 8.66
N ALA A 114 -23.15 20.04 9.06
CA ALA A 114 -23.16 19.58 10.45
C ALA A 114 -22.59 20.64 11.39
N LYS A 115 -21.51 21.33 10.98
CA LYS A 115 -20.94 22.47 11.73
C LYS A 115 -21.90 23.65 11.84
N LYS A 116 -22.55 24.06 10.75
CA LYS A 116 -23.56 25.15 10.74
C LYS A 116 -24.71 24.83 11.70
N ASN A 117 -25.16 23.57 11.71
CA ASN A 117 -26.21 23.11 12.62
C ASN A 117 -25.76 23.13 14.09
N SER A 118 -24.53 22.71 14.39
CA SER A 118 -23.94 22.81 15.74
C SER A 118 -23.79 24.25 16.22
N GLN A 119 -23.59 25.21 15.31
CA GLN A 119 -23.53 26.63 15.66
C GLN A 119 -24.89 27.20 16.05
N SER A 120 -25.94 26.86 15.31
CA SER A 120 -27.26 27.49 15.44
C SER A 120 -28.18 26.83 16.47
N ASN A 121 -28.04 25.53 16.75
CA ASN A 121 -29.09 24.73 17.41
C ASN A 121 -28.63 23.91 18.64
N PHE A 122 -27.56 24.35 19.31
CA PHE A 122 -26.92 23.55 20.37
C PHE A 122 -27.71 23.42 21.70
N GLN A 123 -28.80 24.18 21.87
CA GLN A 123 -29.57 24.25 23.12
C GLN A 123 -30.85 23.39 23.16
N SER A 124 -31.07 22.47 22.20
CA SER A 124 -32.38 21.81 22.01
C SER A 124 -32.34 20.27 21.96
N SER A 125 -33.52 19.66 21.97
CA SER A 125 -33.78 18.23 21.72
C SER A 125 -33.25 17.70 20.38
N GLN A 126 -32.68 18.56 19.52
CA GLN A 126 -32.10 18.21 18.23
C GLN A 126 -30.66 17.68 18.32
N MET A 127 -29.99 17.74 19.48
CA MET A 127 -28.62 17.20 19.65
C MET A 127 -28.51 15.72 19.27
N ASN A 128 -29.51 14.91 19.64
CA ASN A 128 -29.52 13.50 19.27
C ASN A 128 -29.55 13.32 17.75
N LYS A 129 -30.27 14.19 17.02
CA LYS A 129 -30.28 14.17 15.55
C LYS A 129 -28.95 14.62 14.96
N GLN A 130 -28.29 15.61 15.56
CA GLN A 130 -26.95 16.05 15.16
C GLN A 130 -25.92 14.93 15.36
N ALA A 131 -25.98 14.21 16.47
CA ALA A 131 -25.12 13.05 16.73
C ALA A 131 -25.35 11.93 15.70
N VAL A 132 -26.61 11.61 15.38
CA VAL A 132 -26.94 10.64 14.32
C VAL A 132 -26.39 11.09 12.97
N LYS A 133 -26.54 12.37 12.62
CA LYS A 133 -26.00 12.89 11.35
C LYS A 133 -24.47 12.86 11.32
N GLN A 134 -23.80 13.22 12.43
CA GLN A 134 -22.35 13.15 12.54
C GLN A 134 -21.82 11.71 12.44
N ASP A 135 -22.51 10.74 13.05
CA ASP A 135 -22.17 9.31 12.92
C ASP A 135 -22.37 8.80 11.48
N GLU A 136 -23.43 9.25 10.80
CA GLU A 136 -23.66 8.93 9.38
C GLU A 136 -22.50 9.43 8.50
N ILE A 137 -22.06 10.68 8.68
CA ILE A 137 -20.93 11.26 7.94
C ILE A 137 -19.66 10.44 8.20
N LYS A 138 -19.40 10.08 9.47
CA LYS A 138 -18.25 9.25 9.84
C LYS A 138 -18.28 7.88 9.17
N ARG A 139 -19.42 7.17 9.20
CA ARG A 139 -19.57 5.86 8.54
C ARG A 139 -19.42 5.96 7.03
N ASN A 140 -19.84 7.06 6.42
CA ASN A 140 -19.63 7.28 5.00
C ASN A 140 -18.15 7.54 4.69
N LEU A 141 -17.41 8.22 5.57
CA LEU A 141 -15.94 8.31 5.47
C LEU A 141 -15.26 6.94 5.60
N GLU A 142 -15.75 6.04 6.47
CA GLU A 142 -15.23 4.66 6.57
C GLU A 142 -15.39 3.87 5.27
N LYS A 143 -16.50 4.06 4.55
CA LYS A 143 -16.68 3.47 3.20
C LYS A 143 -15.66 4.03 2.20
N VAL A 144 -15.42 5.35 2.24
CA VAL A 144 -14.41 6.00 1.39
C VAL A 144 -13.01 5.49 1.72
N LEU A 145 -12.67 5.35 3.00
CA LEU A 145 -11.40 4.75 3.45
C LEU A 145 -11.25 3.31 2.94
N SER A 146 -12.31 2.50 2.97
CA SER A 146 -12.29 1.15 2.40
C SER A 146 -12.03 1.16 0.89
N GLN A 147 -12.66 2.06 0.14
CA GLN A 147 -12.44 2.22 -1.31
C GLN A 147 -11.00 2.67 -1.61
N ILE A 148 -10.49 3.62 -0.83
CA ILE A 148 -9.13 4.13 -0.97
C ILE A 148 -8.10 3.05 -0.63
N ASN A 149 -8.36 2.19 0.35
CA ASN A 149 -7.50 1.04 0.65
C ASN A 149 -7.49 0.00 -0.47
N GLN A 150 -8.61 -0.23 -1.14
CA GLN A 150 -8.64 -1.08 -2.33
C GLN A 150 -7.86 -0.43 -3.48
N LEU A 151 -7.99 0.88 -3.65
CA LEU A 151 -7.24 1.61 -4.66
C LEU A 151 -5.74 1.65 -4.38
N SER A 152 -5.30 1.78 -3.13
CA SER A 152 -3.87 1.76 -2.79
C SER A 152 -3.20 0.42 -3.08
N GLN A 153 -3.97 -0.67 -3.19
CA GLN A 153 -3.47 -1.97 -3.63
C GLN A 153 -3.32 -2.07 -5.15
N LYS A 154 -4.08 -1.25 -5.90
CA LYS A 154 -4.06 -1.20 -7.38
C LYS A 154 -3.14 -0.12 -7.93
N THR A 155 -2.96 0.99 -7.21
CA THR A 155 -2.25 2.17 -7.69
C THR A 155 -1.45 2.88 -6.59
N PHE A 156 -0.34 3.48 -7.01
CA PHE A 156 0.49 4.36 -6.17
C PHE A 156 -0.01 5.81 -6.13
N ALA A 157 -1.12 6.10 -6.80
CA ALA A 157 -1.76 7.42 -6.75
C ALA A 157 -2.32 7.75 -5.36
N ILE A 158 -2.61 6.74 -4.54
CA ILE A 158 -3.00 6.95 -3.14
C ILE A 158 -1.74 7.12 -2.30
N THR A 159 -1.47 8.35 -1.85
CA THR A 159 -0.28 8.62 -1.03
C THR A 159 -0.56 8.48 0.47
N PRO A 160 0.46 8.21 1.29
CA PRO A 160 0.31 8.12 2.75
C PRO A 160 -0.20 9.42 3.37
N GLU A 161 0.17 10.57 2.81
CA GLU A 161 -0.32 11.87 3.26
C GLU A 161 -1.83 12.03 3.05
N MET A 162 -2.38 11.46 1.97
CA MET A 162 -3.83 11.39 1.77
C MET A 162 -4.49 10.50 2.83
N GLY A 163 -3.93 9.30 3.06
CA GLY A 163 -4.41 8.38 4.09
C GLY A 163 -4.41 9.01 5.49
N LYS A 164 -3.33 9.72 5.84
CA LYS A 164 -3.20 10.47 7.10
C LYS A 164 -4.23 11.59 7.21
N ALA A 165 -4.46 12.35 6.15
CA ALA A 165 -5.49 13.39 6.14
C ALA A 165 -6.89 12.81 6.37
N LEU A 166 -7.23 11.69 5.73
CA LEU A 166 -8.52 11.02 5.93
C LEU A 166 -8.64 10.38 7.32
N GLY A 167 -7.56 9.80 7.85
CA GLY A 167 -7.51 9.29 9.22
C GLY A 167 -7.67 10.40 10.27
N ASN A 168 -7.05 11.55 10.04
CA ASN A 168 -7.28 12.74 10.87
C ASN A 168 -8.73 13.21 10.78
N ALA A 169 -9.33 13.22 9.59
CA ALA A 169 -10.75 13.55 9.44
C ALA A 169 -11.63 12.60 10.27
N HIS A 170 -11.40 11.29 10.17
CA HIS A 170 -12.12 10.27 10.94
C HIS A 170 -12.01 10.48 12.45
N LYS A 171 -10.77 10.65 12.95
CA LYS A 171 -10.51 10.94 14.37
C LYS A 171 -11.24 12.20 14.85
N GLN A 172 -11.28 13.24 14.03
CA GLN A 172 -11.95 14.49 14.38
C GLN A 172 -13.48 14.37 14.31
N MET A 173 -14.01 13.52 13.43
CA MET A 173 -15.44 13.18 13.46
C MET A 173 -15.82 12.40 14.73
N ASP A 174 -14.94 11.53 15.24
CA ASP A 174 -15.13 10.89 16.55
C ASP A 174 -15.11 11.91 17.70
N ASN A 175 -14.14 12.83 17.71
CA ASN A 175 -14.10 13.91 18.70
C ASN A 175 -15.34 14.82 18.64
N ALA A 176 -15.88 15.07 17.44
CA ALA A 176 -17.12 15.82 17.26
C ALA A 176 -18.33 15.05 17.83
N LEU A 177 -18.38 13.74 17.64
CA LEU A 177 -19.43 12.88 18.21
C LEU A 177 -19.37 12.85 19.74
N GLU A 178 -18.17 12.74 20.32
CA GLU A 178 -17.96 12.84 21.77
C GLU A 178 -18.38 14.22 22.30
N GLY A 179 -18.02 15.30 21.60
CA GLY A 179 -18.45 16.65 21.92
C GLY A 179 -19.98 16.79 21.94
N LEU A 180 -20.68 16.18 20.98
CA LEU A 180 -22.14 16.18 20.93
C LEU A 180 -22.76 15.39 22.10
N GLN A 181 -22.19 14.23 22.45
CA GLN A 181 -22.64 13.40 23.57
C GLN A 181 -22.44 14.12 24.92
N ASN A 182 -21.29 14.76 25.10
CA ASN A 182 -20.93 15.49 26.31
C ASN A 182 -21.53 16.91 26.37
N ARG A 183 -22.31 17.28 25.35
CA ARG A 183 -22.90 18.62 25.20
C ARG A 183 -21.88 19.75 25.24
N ASN A 184 -20.72 19.54 24.62
CA ASN A 184 -19.64 20.52 24.51
C ASN A 184 -19.62 21.14 23.10
N GLN A 185 -20.20 22.34 22.97
CA GLN A 185 -20.32 23.04 21.67
C GLN A 185 -18.97 23.41 21.09
N SER A 186 -18.09 23.95 21.93
CA SER A 186 -16.79 24.42 21.50
C SER A 186 -15.95 23.27 20.94
N GLN A 187 -15.88 22.15 21.67
CA GLN A 187 -15.17 20.94 21.21
C GLN A 187 -15.77 20.40 19.91
N THR A 188 -17.11 20.30 19.85
CA THR A 188 -17.82 19.81 18.66
C THR A 188 -17.46 20.64 17.44
N MET A 189 -17.63 21.96 17.51
CA MET A 189 -17.40 22.84 16.36
C MET A 189 -15.94 22.88 15.91
N THR A 190 -15.00 22.83 16.86
CA THR A 190 -13.57 22.75 16.55
C THR A 190 -13.27 21.45 15.81
N ALA A 191 -13.70 20.31 16.35
CA ALA A 191 -13.48 19.01 15.75
C ALA A 191 -14.14 18.88 14.36
N GLN A 192 -15.37 19.37 14.19
CA GLN A 192 -16.04 19.42 12.88
C GLN A 192 -15.28 20.30 11.87
N SER A 193 -14.68 21.40 12.33
CA SER A 193 -13.85 22.28 11.47
C SER A 193 -12.55 21.59 11.04
N GLU A 194 -11.89 20.90 11.96
CA GLU A 194 -10.64 20.16 11.69
C GLU A 194 -10.89 18.94 10.79
N ALA A 195 -12.02 18.25 10.96
CA ALA A 195 -12.46 17.19 10.08
C ALA A 195 -12.66 17.70 8.64
N MET A 196 -13.40 18.81 8.48
CA MET A 196 -13.62 19.45 7.17
C MET A 196 -12.31 19.88 6.51
N SER A 197 -11.39 20.50 7.27
CA SER A 197 -10.07 20.89 6.78
C SER A 197 -9.28 19.69 6.26
N SER A 198 -9.29 18.58 7.01
CA SER A 198 -8.57 17.36 6.66
C SER A 198 -9.17 16.67 5.43
N LEU A 199 -10.51 16.67 5.28
CA LEU A 199 -11.18 16.21 4.05
C LEU A 199 -10.78 17.06 2.85
N ASN A 200 -10.77 18.38 2.98
CA ASN A 200 -10.37 19.29 1.91
C ASN A 200 -8.91 19.11 1.51
N GLN A 201 -8.03 18.88 2.47
CA GLN A 201 -6.63 18.55 2.22
C GLN A 201 -6.50 17.24 1.42
N ALA A 202 -7.21 16.19 1.83
CA ALA A 202 -7.22 14.91 1.10
C ALA A 202 -7.78 15.09 -0.34
N ALA A 203 -8.86 15.84 -0.50
CA ALA A 203 -9.44 16.15 -1.82
C ALA A 203 -8.45 16.92 -2.72
N SER A 204 -7.75 17.92 -2.17
CA SER A 204 -6.75 18.69 -2.93
C SER A 204 -5.56 17.81 -3.34
N MET A 205 -5.08 16.94 -2.46
CA MET A 205 -4.02 16.00 -2.79
C MET A 205 -4.46 15.04 -3.91
N MET A 206 -5.66 14.46 -3.79
CA MET A 206 -6.21 13.54 -4.78
C MET A 206 -6.38 14.22 -6.14
N LYS A 207 -6.93 15.45 -6.16
CA LYS A 207 -7.02 16.27 -7.37
C LYS A 207 -5.65 16.52 -7.99
N ASN A 208 -4.65 16.91 -7.21
CA ASN A 208 -3.31 17.16 -7.73
C ASN A 208 -2.69 15.90 -8.34
N MET A 209 -2.90 14.73 -7.73
CA MET A 209 -2.44 13.46 -8.29
C MET A 209 -3.15 13.13 -9.60
N MET A 210 -4.47 13.35 -9.67
CA MET A 210 -5.23 13.19 -10.91
C MET A 210 -4.78 14.15 -12.01
N ASP A 211 -4.52 15.41 -11.68
CA ASP A 211 -3.99 16.41 -12.62
C ASP A 211 -2.60 15.96 -13.14
N GLN A 212 -1.76 15.37 -12.28
CA GLN A 212 -0.47 14.79 -12.69
C GLN A 212 -0.65 13.57 -13.61
N MET A 213 -1.62 12.69 -13.32
CA MET A 213 -1.94 11.56 -14.18
C MET A 213 -2.41 12.00 -15.57
N MET A 214 -3.19 13.09 -15.67
CA MET A 214 -3.63 13.64 -16.96
C MET A 214 -2.52 14.38 -17.71
N GLN A 215 -1.57 15.00 -16.99
CA GLN A 215 -0.44 15.71 -17.60
C GLN A 215 0.71 14.77 -18.04
N GLY A 216 0.62 13.48 -17.70
CA GLY A 216 1.66 12.46 -17.87
C GLY A 216 1.95 11.97 -19.29
N GLY A 217 1.83 12.83 -20.31
CA GLY A 217 2.53 12.68 -21.59
C GLY A 217 3.93 13.33 -21.59
N GLY A 218 4.41 13.80 -20.44
CA GLY A 218 5.67 14.52 -20.30
C GLY A 218 6.43 14.12 -19.05
N GLN A 219 7.70 13.77 -19.28
CA GLN A 219 8.79 13.63 -18.33
C GLN A 219 8.74 14.74 -17.25
N GLY A 220 8.11 14.49 -16.10
CA GLY A 220 8.01 15.47 -15.01
C GLY A 220 6.67 15.52 -14.29
N GLY A 221 6.31 14.47 -13.54
CA GLY A 221 5.13 14.50 -12.68
C GLY A 221 5.03 13.26 -11.79
N SER A 222 5.27 13.44 -10.48
CA SER A 222 5.43 12.40 -9.45
C SER A 222 6.73 11.57 -9.56
N GLY A 223 7.82 12.12 -9.00
CA GLY A 223 9.12 11.45 -8.96
C GLY A 223 9.07 10.04 -8.35
N MET A 224 8.10 9.73 -7.50
CA MET A 224 7.93 8.41 -6.88
C MET A 224 7.33 7.35 -7.82
N MET A 225 6.34 7.70 -8.64
CA MET A 225 5.75 6.76 -9.60
C MET A 225 6.73 6.48 -10.75
N SER A 226 7.44 7.52 -11.20
CA SER A 226 8.53 7.38 -12.18
C SER A 226 9.67 6.51 -11.64
N LEU A 227 10.12 6.78 -10.41
CA LEU A 227 11.15 6.00 -9.71
C LEU A 227 10.78 4.51 -9.61
N MET A 228 9.53 4.23 -9.25
CA MET A 228 9.05 2.86 -9.12
C MET A 228 8.89 2.15 -10.47
N GLN A 229 8.32 2.81 -11.48
CA GLN A 229 8.23 2.25 -12.83
C GLN A 229 9.62 1.94 -13.39
N GLN A 230 10.58 2.84 -13.20
CA GLN A 230 11.96 2.62 -13.60
C GLN A 230 12.60 1.45 -12.84
N LEU A 231 12.37 1.32 -11.53
CA LEU A 231 12.83 0.16 -10.75
C LEU A 231 12.18 -1.16 -11.20
N GLN A 232 10.88 -1.14 -11.53
CA GLN A 232 10.16 -2.30 -12.04
C GLN A 232 10.69 -2.71 -13.43
N GLN A 233 10.92 -1.73 -14.31
CA GLN A 233 11.54 -1.96 -15.62
C GLN A 233 12.94 -2.57 -15.48
N MET A 234 13.77 -2.03 -14.58
CA MET A 234 15.11 -2.58 -14.32
C MET A 234 15.06 -3.97 -13.70
N SER A 235 14.10 -4.25 -12.83
CA SER A 235 13.90 -5.59 -12.26
C SER A 235 13.55 -6.61 -13.36
N GLY A 236 12.67 -6.24 -14.30
CA GLY A 236 12.35 -7.07 -15.46
C GLY A 236 13.55 -7.29 -16.40
N GLN A 237 14.33 -6.24 -16.65
CA GLN A 237 15.58 -6.35 -17.43
C GLN A 237 16.60 -7.25 -16.74
N GLN A 238 16.78 -7.12 -15.42
CA GLN A 238 17.67 -7.95 -14.63
C GLN A 238 17.22 -9.42 -14.65
N MET A 239 15.93 -9.70 -14.51
CA MET A 239 15.40 -11.06 -14.59
C MET A 239 15.67 -11.71 -15.95
N SER A 240 15.43 -10.98 -17.05
CA SER A 240 15.76 -11.45 -18.41
C SER A 240 17.25 -11.75 -18.57
N LEU A 241 18.10 -10.88 -18.01
CA LEU A 241 19.56 -11.04 -18.04
C LEU A 241 20.01 -12.27 -17.25
N ASN A 242 19.42 -12.51 -16.07
CA ASN A 242 19.67 -13.71 -15.26
C ASN A 242 19.32 -14.98 -16.04
N ASN A 243 18.15 -15.01 -16.69
CA ASN A 243 17.71 -16.15 -17.50
C ASN A 243 18.67 -16.44 -18.67
N MET A 244 19.11 -15.40 -19.38
CA MET A 244 20.09 -15.55 -20.46
C MET A 244 21.45 -16.04 -19.96
N THR A 245 21.89 -15.56 -18.79
CA THR A 245 23.15 -15.96 -18.17
C THR A 245 23.11 -17.43 -17.72
N GLN A 246 22.01 -17.86 -17.09
CA GLN A 246 21.79 -19.25 -16.71
C GLN A 246 21.71 -20.19 -17.93
N MET A 247 21.04 -19.77 -19.00
CA MET A 247 20.97 -20.57 -20.24
C MET A 247 22.36 -20.77 -20.85
N MET A 248 23.16 -19.71 -20.89
CA MET A 248 24.55 -19.75 -21.37
C MET A 248 25.40 -20.70 -20.51
N GLN A 249 25.20 -20.70 -19.19
CA GLN A 249 25.91 -21.59 -18.27
C GLN A 249 25.53 -23.06 -18.46
N LYS A 250 24.23 -23.38 -18.59
CA LYS A 250 23.76 -24.75 -18.84
C LYS A 250 24.24 -25.33 -20.18
N GLY A 251 24.51 -24.47 -21.15
CA GLY A 251 25.09 -24.85 -22.45
C GLY A 251 26.61 -25.01 -22.43
N MET A 252 27.27 -24.83 -21.28
CA MET A 252 28.73 -24.83 -21.17
C MET A 252 29.26 -26.19 -20.72
N ASN A 253 29.92 -26.91 -21.63
CA ASN A 253 30.72 -28.10 -21.33
C ASN A 253 32.19 -27.80 -21.65
N GLY A 254 32.91 -27.14 -20.73
CA GLY A 254 34.33 -26.81 -20.88
C GLY A 254 34.61 -25.32 -21.11
N GLN A 255 35.72 -25.00 -21.77
CA GLN A 255 36.11 -23.61 -22.06
C GLN A 255 35.11 -22.92 -23.00
N LEU A 256 34.90 -21.62 -22.78
CA LEU A 256 34.01 -20.79 -23.59
C LEU A 256 34.47 -20.76 -25.05
N THR A 257 33.53 -20.97 -25.98
CA THR A 257 33.80 -20.75 -27.41
C THR A 257 33.89 -19.24 -27.71
N PRO A 258 34.56 -18.83 -28.80
CA PRO A 258 34.61 -17.41 -29.21
C PRO A 258 33.22 -16.77 -29.40
N GLU A 259 32.24 -17.56 -29.81
CA GLU A 259 30.85 -17.12 -29.98
C GLU A 259 30.17 -16.88 -28.62
N GLN A 260 30.42 -17.75 -27.64
CA GLN A 260 29.95 -17.58 -26.26
C GLN A 260 30.64 -16.41 -25.54
N GLN A 261 31.93 -16.18 -25.79
CA GLN A 261 32.65 -15.00 -25.31
C GLN A 261 31.98 -13.71 -25.82
N GLY A 262 31.66 -13.65 -27.11
CA GLY A 262 30.92 -12.52 -27.68
C GLY A 262 29.53 -12.33 -27.08
N GLN A 263 28.83 -13.42 -26.74
CA GLN A 263 27.53 -13.35 -26.04
C GLN A 263 27.68 -12.85 -24.61
N MET A 264 28.70 -13.29 -23.88
CA MET A 264 29.00 -12.83 -22.54
C MET A 264 29.33 -11.33 -22.49
N GLN A 265 30.08 -10.82 -23.47
CA GLN A 265 30.33 -9.39 -23.60
C GLN A 265 29.04 -8.59 -23.81
N ARG A 266 28.09 -9.12 -24.59
CA ARG A 266 26.77 -8.49 -24.77
C ARG A 266 25.97 -8.47 -23.46
N LEU A 267 26.00 -9.56 -22.69
CA LEU A 267 25.36 -9.61 -21.37
C LEU A 267 26.01 -8.62 -20.39
N ALA A 268 27.33 -8.49 -20.41
CA ALA A 268 28.04 -7.50 -19.60
C ALA A 268 27.63 -6.06 -19.95
N GLN A 269 27.47 -5.75 -21.24
CA GLN A 269 26.98 -4.45 -21.69
C GLN A 269 25.54 -4.19 -21.24
N GLN A 270 24.66 -5.21 -21.29
CA GLN A 270 23.30 -5.09 -20.78
C GLN A 270 23.27 -4.83 -19.28
N GLN A 271 24.10 -5.55 -18.51
CA GLN A 271 24.24 -5.36 -17.07
C GLN A 271 24.77 -3.96 -16.74
N GLU A 272 25.69 -3.44 -17.56
CA GLU A 272 26.20 -2.07 -17.43
C GLU A 272 25.13 -1.00 -17.69
N MET A 273 24.25 -1.22 -18.67
CA MET A 273 23.12 -0.31 -18.92
C MET A 273 22.16 -0.28 -17.72
N ILE A 274 21.78 -1.45 -17.18
CA ILE A 274 20.92 -1.54 -15.98
C ILE A 274 21.59 -0.81 -14.80
N LYS A 275 22.89 -1.03 -14.59
CA LYS A 275 23.65 -0.35 -13.53
C LYS A 275 23.62 1.18 -13.70
N LYS A 276 23.83 1.69 -14.91
CA LYS A 276 23.82 3.14 -15.17
C LYS A 276 22.46 3.76 -14.89
N SER A 277 21.39 3.12 -15.36
CA SER A 277 20.02 3.55 -15.06
C SER A 277 19.73 3.54 -13.56
N LEU A 278 20.20 2.53 -12.83
CA LEU A 278 20.03 2.45 -11.38
C LEU A 278 20.84 3.52 -10.63
N ASP A 279 22.05 3.83 -11.10
CA ASP A 279 22.92 4.86 -10.52
C ASP A 279 22.32 6.27 -10.71
N GLU A 280 21.86 6.57 -11.92
CA GLU A 280 21.19 7.82 -12.25
C GLU A 280 19.94 8.01 -11.39
N LEU A 281 19.10 6.97 -11.31
CA LEU A 281 17.91 6.95 -10.47
C LEU A 281 18.24 7.13 -8.97
N ASN A 282 19.29 6.49 -8.47
CA ASN A 282 19.75 6.64 -7.10
C ASN A 282 20.27 8.07 -6.82
N ARG A 283 20.89 8.73 -7.81
CA ARG A 283 21.33 10.12 -7.71
C ARG A 283 20.15 11.10 -7.73
N GLU A 284 19.22 10.94 -8.67
CA GLU A 284 18.01 11.78 -8.75
C GLU A 284 17.18 11.71 -7.46
N ALA A 285 17.04 10.52 -6.89
CA ALA A 285 16.34 10.35 -5.61
C ALA A 285 17.10 10.98 -4.43
N LYS A 286 18.44 10.95 -4.45
CA LYS A 286 19.27 11.63 -3.45
C LYS A 286 19.13 13.16 -3.54
N GLU A 287 19.16 13.70 -4.76
CA GLU A 287 19.07 15.14 -5.05
C GLU A 287 17.68 15.71 -4.77
N SER A 288 16.61 14.95 -5.02
CA SER A 288 15.22 15.35 -4.76
C SER A 288 14.79 15.26 -3.28
N GLY A 289 15.72 14.93 -2.37
CA GLY A 289 15.42 14.75 -0.95
C GLY A 289 14.58 13.48 -0.64
N GLN A 290 14.38 12.61 -1.63
CA GLN A 290 13.72 11.32 -1.50
C GLN A 290 14.69 10.20 -1.10
N SER A 291 15.94 10.51 -0.77
CA SER A 291 16.96 9.55 -0.31
C SER A 291 16.51 8.66 0.85
N LYS A 292 15.72 9.21 1.79
CA LYS A 292 15.13 8.45 2.90
C LYS A 292 14.07 7.44 2.46
N LYS A 293 13.50 7.60 1.26
CA LYS A 293 12.47 6.75 0.65
C LYS A 293 13.07 5.63 -0.21
N ILE A 294 14.36 5.70 -0.53
CA ILE A 294 15.09 4.60 -1.16
C ILE A 294 15.66 3.66 -0.09
N PRO A 295 15.62 2.33 -0.28
CA PRO A 295 16.27 1.40 0.65
C PRO A 295 17.77 1.71 0.73
N SER A 296 18.34 1.70 1.93
CA SER A 296 19.76 2.00 2.19
C SER A 296 20.77 1.11 1.44
N ASN A 297 20.30 0.13 0.67
CA ASN A 297 21.08 -0.95 0.06
C ASN A 297 21.26 -0.80 -1.47
N LEU A 298 20.77 0.28 -2.11
CA LEU A 298 21.02 0.49 -3.55
C LEU A 298 22.50 0.69 -3.88
N ASP A 299 23.26 1.38 -3.02
CA ASP A 299 24.70 1.58 -3.22
C ASP A 299 25.49 0.25 -3.18
N GLU A 300 25.04 -0.72 -2.39
CA GLU A 300 25.61 -2.07 -2.37
C GLU A 300 25.21 -2.86 -3.62
N THR A 301 23.97 -2.70 -4.08
CA THR A 301 23.47 -3.32 -5.31
C THR A 301 24.27 -2.85 -6.53
N LEU A 302 24.57 -1.54 -6.61
CA LEU A 302 25.42 -0.97 -7.66
C LEU A 302 26.85 -1.54 -7.67
N LYS A 303 27.42 -1.82 -6.49
CA LYS A 303 28.72 -2.48 -6.35
C LYS A 303 28.67 -3.94 -6.84
N GLN A 304 27.65 -4.69 -6.43
CA GLN A 304 27.44 -6.06 -6.91
C GLN A 304 27.28 -6.12 -8.43
N MET A 305 26.53 -5.19 -9.03
CA MET A 305 26.42 -5.09 -10.49
C MET A 305 27.78 -4.83 -11.14
N GLN A 306 28.64 -4.02 -10.54
CA GLN A 306 29.99 -3.75 -11.06
C GLN A 306 30.89 -4.97 -10.99
N GLU A 307 30.82 -5.77 -9.93
CA GLU A 307 31.52 -7.06 -9.85
C GLU A 307 31.04 -8.03 -10.92
N VAL A 308 29.72 -8.19 -11.10
CA VAL A 308 29.15 -9.04 -12.15
C VAL A 308 29.64 -8.62 -13.54
N ILE A 309 29.69 -7.32 -13.85
CA ILE A 309 30.23 -6.82 -15.12
C ILE A 309 31.71 -7.16 -15.27
N ALA A 310 32.50 -7.04 -14.22
CA ALA A 310 33.93 -7.37 -14.24
C ALA A 310 34.14 -8.88 -14.44
N ASP A 311 33.38 -9.71 -13.72
CA ASP A 311 33.45 -11.17 -13.79
C ASP A 311 33.09 -11.66 -15.21
N MET A 312 32.01 -11.11 -15.80
CA MET A 312 31.63 -11.37 -17.20
C MET A 312 32.69 -10.93 -18.22
N ARG A 313 33.32 -9.76 -18.02
CA ARG A 313 34.38 -9.29 -18.92
C ARG A 313 35.68 -10.09 -18.79
N SER A 314 35.92 -10.66 -17.62
CA SER A 314 37.06 -11.55 -17.36
C SER A 314 36.84 -12.98 -17.85
N GLU A 315 35.72 -13.24 -18.54
CA GLU A 315 35.34 -14.55 -19.10
C GLU A 315 35.19 -15.67 -18.05
N LYS A 316 34.93 -15.30 -16.80
CA LYS A 316 34.73 -16.24 -15.70
C LYS A 316 33.25 -16.49 -15.49
N LEU A 317 32.63 -17.32 -16.33
CA LEU A 317 31.26 -17.77 -16.04
C LEU A 317 31.30 -18.78 -14.87
N SER A 318 30.90 -18.33 -13.69
CA SER A 318 30.81 -19.15 -12.49
C SER A 318 29.39 -19.13 -11.92
N ASP A 319 29.06 -20.12 -11.09
CA ASP A 319 27.83 -20.13 -10.29
C ASP A 319 27.70 -18.85 -9.44
N GLU A 320 28.85 -18.26 -9.06
CA GLU A 320 28.91 -17.03 -8.27
C GLU A 320 28.29 -15.84 -9.01
N ILE A 321 28.49 -15.72 -10.34
CA ILE A 321 27.87 -14.65 -11.14
C ILE A 321 26.35 -14.73 -11.04
N ILE A 322 25.79 -15.94 -11.18
CA ILE A 322 24.33 -16.14 -11.18
C ILE A 322 23.76 -15.88 -9.79
N GLN A 323 24.45 -16.30 -8.73
CA GLN A 323 24.04 -15.97 -7.37
C GLN A 323 24.07 -14.46 -7.10
N LYS A 324 25.09 -13.74 -7.58
CA LYS A 324 25.16 -12.27 -7.46
C LYS A 324 24.00 -11.62 -8.22
N GLN A 325 23.72 -12.08 -9.44
CA GLN A 325 22.59 -11.66 -10.26
C GLN A 325 21.21 -11.89 -9.61
N GLU A 326 21.00 -13.02 -8.96
CA GLU A 326 19.78 -13.32 -8.21
C GLU A 326 19.63 -12.44 -6.97
N ARG A 327 20.73 -12.16 -6.25
CA ARG A 327 20.75 -11.21 -5.13
C ARG A 327 20.44 -9.79 -5.59
N ILE A 328 21.00 -9.36 -6.71
CA ILE A 328 20.70 -8.06 -7.32
C ILE A 328 19.20 -7.97 -7.64
N LEU A 329 18.64 -8.98 -8.32
CA LEU A 329 17.22 -9.02 -8.62
C LEU A 329 16.37 -8.99 -7.33
N SER A 330 16.72 -9.80 -6.33
CA SER A 330 16.02 -9.82 -5.04
C SER A 330 16.04 -8.44 -4.38
N ARG A 331 17.18 -7.75 -4.38
CA ARG A 331 17.31 -6.39 -3.83
C ARG A 331 16.51 -5.35 -4.60
N LEU A 332 16.40 -5.47 -5.93
CA LEU A 332 15.57 -4.59 -6.74
C LEU A 332 14.07 -4.80 -6.44
N LEU A 333 13.64 -6.07 -6.29
CA LEU A 333 12.28 -6.42 -5.91
C LEU A 333 11.97 -6.04 -4.45
N ASP A 334 12.91 -6.21 -3.54
CA ASP A 334 12.80 -5.76 -2.15
C ASP A 334 12.79 -4.23 -2.08
N ALA A 335 13.51 -3.54 -2.96
CA ALA A 335 13.42 -2.09 -3.07
C ALA A 335 12.03 -1.65 -3.49
N GLN A 336 11.46 -2.33 -4.49
CA GLN A 336 10.09 -2.13 -4.94
C GLN A 336 9.07 -2.40 -3.81
N ARG A 337 9.22 -3.51 -3.07
CA ARG A 337 8.33 -3.86 -1.95
C ARG A 337 8.50 -2.95 -0.74
N SER A 338 9.72 -2.60 -0.37
CA SER A 338 10.00 -1.70 0.75
C SER A 338 9.48 -0.28 0.51
N MET A 339 9.36 0.14 -0.76
CA MET A 339 8.63 1.35 -1.12
C MET A 339 7.11 1.23 -0.86
N ASN A 340 6.56 0.01 -0.88
CA ASN A 340 5.14 -0.29 -0.64
C ASN A 340 4.82 -0.62 0.84
N GLU A 341 5.75 -1.25 1.56
CA GLU A 341 5.53 -1.82 2.90
C GLU A 341 5.83 -0.86 4.06
N ARG A 342 6.59 0.21 3.83
CA ARG A 342 7.10 1.09 4.90
C ARG A 342 6.02 1.83 5.71
N ASP A 343 4.75 1.79 5.31
CA ASP A 343 3.64 2.39 6.08
C ASP A 343 2.79 1.37 6.85
N PHE A 344 3.18 0.09 6.90
CA PHE A 344 2.61 -0.90 7.82
C PHE A 344 3.45 -1.10 9.10
N GLU A 345 4.61 -0.47 9.21
CA GLU A 345 5.34 -0.43 10.48
C GLU A 345 4.60 0.45 11.48
N LYS A 346 4.02 -0.19 12.51
CA LYS A 346 3.56 0.50 13.71
C LYS A 346 4.77 1.13 14.37
N GLU A 347 5.05 2.40 14.10
CA GLU A 347 5.97 3.15 14.95
C GLU A 347 5.41 3.11 16.37
N ARG A 348 6.18 2.50 17.27
CA ARG A 348 5.83 2.41 18.69
C ARG A 348 5.99 3.80 19.27
N GLU A 349 4.91 4.59 19.31
CA GLU A 349 4.87 5.83 20.07
C GLU A 349 5.07 5.51 21.55
N SER A 350 6.29 5.73 22.07
CA SER A 350 6.50 5.77 23.50
C SER A 350 5.99 7.12 24.01
N LYS A 351 4.83 7.11 24.67
CA LYS A 351 4.46 8.23 25.53
C LYS A 351 5.37 8.16 26.75
N SER A 352 6.33 9.08 26.86
CA SER A 352 7.03 9.32 28.13
C SER A 352 5.97 9.54 29.22
N GLY A 353 6.09 8.82 30.33
CA GLY A 353 5.13 8.92 31.42
C GLY A 353 5.05 10.36 31.90
N ASN A 354 3.89 10.99 31.76
CA ASN A 354 3.66 12.29 32.38
C ASN A 354 3.72 12.11 33.89
N THR A 355 4.69 12.76 34.54
CA THR A 355 4.67 12.96 35.99
C THR A 355 3.48 13.84 36.33
N GLN A 356 2.31 13.23 36.49
CA GLN A 356 1.20 13.92 37.13
C GLN A 356 1.65 14.25 38.55
N GLN A 357 1.55 15.53 38.95
CA GLN A 357 1.60 15.88 40.36
C GLN A 357 0.44 15.18 41.04
N ARG A 358 0.71 14.02 41.63
CA ARG A 358 -0.23 13.36 42.52
C ARG A 358 -0.30 14.21 43.76
N THR A 359 -1.41 14.89 43.94
CA THR A 359 -1.78 15.40 45.26
C THR A 359 -2.00 14.17 46.12
N SER A 360 -1.12 13.93 47.10
CA SER A 360 -1.40 12.93 48.13
C SER A 360 -2.75 13.27 48.74
N PRO A 361 -3.65 12.29 48.93
CA PRO A 361 -4.84 12.51 49.73
C PRO A 361 -4.42 13.20 51.03
N GLY A 362 -5.13 14.26 51.43
CA GLY A 362 -4.85 14.93 52.70
C GLY A 362 -4.87 13.92 53.85
N GLU A 363 -4.16 14.24 54.94
CA GLU A 363 -4.08 13.36 56.12
C GLU A 363 -5.44 12.79 56.48
N LEU A 364 -5.46 11.47 56.70
CA LEU A 364 -6.66 10.74 57.03
C LEU A 364 -7.23 11.31 58.34
N ASN A 365 -8.25 12.15 58.21
CA ASN A 365 -8.83 12.86 59.34
C ASN A 365 -9.80 11.93 60.08
N LEU A 366 -9.22 11.01 60.85
CA LEU A 366 -9.92 10.02 61.68
C LEU A 366 -10.86 10.67 62.72
N ALA A 367 -10.72 11.98 62.98
CA ALA A 367 -11.60 12.72 63.87
C ALA A 367 -13.02 12.98 63.28
N LYS A 368 -13.21 12.78 61.96
CA LYS A 368 -14.55 12.82 61.33
C LYS A 368 -15.27 11.47 61.30
N GLN A 369 -14.67 10.40 61.83
CA GLN A 369 -15.35 9.13 62.05
C GLN A 369 -16.07 9.15 63.41
N LYS A 370 -16.93 10.16 63.62
CA LYS A 370 -17.83 10.21 64.77
C LYS A 370 -18.96 9.22 64.51
N GLY A 371 -18.93 8.08 65.20
CA GLY A 371 -19.93 7.00 65.17
C GLY A 371 -21.35 7.35 65.62
N LYS A 372 -21.86 8.56 65.32
CA LYS A 372 -23.25 8.96 65.57
C LYS A 372 -24.10 9.03 64.31
N ASP A 373 -23.50 9.29 63.13
CA ASP A 373 -24.27 9.45 61.89
C ASP A 373 -24.53 8.11 61.17
N ASN A 374 -23.56 7.17 61.20
CA ASN A 374 -23.73 5.85 60.56
C ASN A 374 -24.90 5.02 61.14
N LEU A 375 -25.12 5.07 62.46
CA LEU A 375 -26.18 4.28 63.09
C LEU A 375 -27.58 4.77 62.73
N ARG A 376 -27.74 6.08 62.54
CA ARG A 376 -29.01 6.71 62.13
C ARG A 376 -29.32 6.42 60.66
N ASP A 377 -28.29 6.44 59.82
CA ASP A 377 -28.43 6.12 58.40
C ASP A 377 -28.71 4.62 58.16
N GLU A 378 -28.11 3.73 58.95
CA GLU A 378 -28.45 2.29 58.94
C GLU A 378 -29.88 2.03 59.42
N LEU A 379 -30.35 2.72 60.47
CA LEU A 379 -31.74 2.62 60.95
C LEU A 379 -32.74 3.11 59.88
N ASN A 380 -32.43 4.21 59.20
CA ASN A 380 -33.26 4.75 58.12
C ASN A 380 -33.29 3.84 56.88
N ASN A 381 -32.20 3.13 56.59
CA ASN A 381 -32.18 2.13 55.52
C ASN A 381 -33.00 0.88 55.88
N LEU A 382 -32.94 0.41 57.13
CA LEU A 382 -33.72 -0.74 57.59
C LEU A 382 -35.23 -0.48 57.56
N TYR A 383 -35.70 0.74 57.86
CA TYR A 383 -37.13 1.12 57.71
C TYR A 383 -37.61 1.08 56.25
N ARG A 384 -36.71 1.15 55.27
CA ARG A 384 -37.07 1.07 53.84
C ARG A 384 -37.20 -0.37 53.33
N GLU A 385 -36.76 -1.36 54.09
CA GLU A 385 -36.79 -2.78 53.71
C GLU A 385 -38.12 -3.49 54.05
N GLY A 386 -39.08 -2.80 54.69
CA GLY A 386 -40.47 -3.26 54.79
C GLY A 386 -40.75 -4.31 55.88
N TYR A 387 -40.04 -4.26 57.01
CA TYR A 387 -40.27 -5.16 58.15
C TYR A 387 -41.66 -4.96 58.79
N THR A 388 -42.21 -6.02 59.41
CA THR A 388 -43.45 -5.91 60.20
C THR A 388 -43.21 -5.12 61.49
N LYS A 389 -44.23 -4.36 61.95
CA LYS A 389 -44.12 -3.42 63.10
C LYS A 389 -43.44 -3.98 64.35
N ASP A 390 -43.71 -5.25 64.69
CA ASP A 390 -43.15 -5.88 65.89
C ASP A 390 -41.61 -6.05 65.79
N TYR A 391 -41.09 -6.27 64.59
CA TYR A 391 -39.65 -6.37 64.33
C TYR A 391 -38.98 -4.99 64.27
N GLU A 392 -39.66 -3.98 63.74
CA GLU A 392 -39.16 -2.59 63.75
C GLU A 392 -38.93 -2.09 65.18
N GLU A 393 -39.82 -2.44 66.11
CA GLU A 393 -39.69 -2.03 67.52
C GLU A 393 -38.51 -2.75 68.21
N LEU A 394 -38.29 -4.02 67.90
CA LEU A 394 -37.16 -4.82 68.39
C LEU A 394 -35.81 -4.27 67.89
N ILE A 395 -35.73 -3.95 66.59
CA ILE A 395 -34.57 -3.33 65.97
C ILE A 395 -34.27 -1.98 66.63
N LYS A 396 -35.30 -1.15 66.85
CA LYS A 396 -35.16 0.15 67.51
C LYS A 396 -34.59 0.02 68.92
N ARG A 397 -35.10 -0.92 69.74
CA ARG A 397 -34.60 -1.17 71.09
C ARG A 397 -33.14 -1.67 71.11
N TYR A 398 -32.78 -2.52 70.16
CA TYR A 398 -31.40 -3.01 70.02
C TYR A 398 -30.40 -1.89 69.71
N PHE A 399 -30.73 -1.03 68.74
CA PHE A 399 -29.87 0.11 68.40
C PHE A 399 -29.81 1.18 69.50
N GLU A 400 -30.90 1.41 70.24
CA GLU A 400 -30.90 2.28 71.43
C GLU A 400 -29.98 1.72 72.54
N ALA A 401 -29.95 0.40 72.72
CA ALA A 401 -29.05 -0.24 73.69
C ALA A 401 -27.58 -0.13 73.27
N LEU A 402 -27.27 -0.35 71.99
CA LEU A 402 -25.93 -0.15 71.42
C LEU A 402 -25.44 1.29 71.57
N GLN A 403 -26.32 2.27 71.33
CA GLN A 403 -25.98 3.68 71.49
C GLN A 403 -25.68 4.04 72.95
N LYS A 404 -26.45 3.49 73.91
CA LYS A 404 -26.17 3.67 75.34
C LYS A 404 -24.87 2.99 75.79
N ALA A 405 -24.51 1.86 75.19
CA ALA A 405 -23.27 1.15 75.49
C ALA A 405 -22.02 1.89 74.98
N GLN A 406 -22.09 2.50 73.78
CA GLN A 406 -21.01 3.32 73.23
C GLN A 406 -20.79 4.67 73.94
N ILE A 407 -21.76 5.17 74.71
CA ILE A 407 -21.61 6.42 75.47
C ILE A 407 -20.89 6.19 76.82
N LYS A 408 -20.73 4.93 77.26
CA LYS A 408 -20.10 4.56 78.53
C LYS A 408 -18.62 4.16 78.46
N ASN A 409 -18.07 4.01 77.25
CA ASN A 409 -16.62 3.93 76.99
C ASN A 409 -16.18 5.19 76.25
#